data_AF-A0A7S1FM71-F1
#
_entry.id   AF-A0A7S1FM71-F1
#
_cell.length_a   1.000
_cell.length_b   1.000
_cell.length_c   1.000
_cell.angle_alpha   90.00
_cell.angle_beta   90.00
_cell.angle_gamma   90.00
#
_symmetry.space_group_name_H-M   'P 1'
#
loop_
_entity.id
_entity.type
_entity.pdbx_description
1 polymer ?
#
loop_
_entity_poly.entity_id
_entity_poly.type
_entity_poly.pdbx_seq_one_letter_code
_entity_poly.pdbx_strand_id
1 'polypeptide(L)'
;THREPEDYHAKMEKEENTVVIDVRNRYESAIGRFDPGTAELIDPMMRKSTEFPVWLDRPETREKLRGKQVLMYCTGGVRCERASALLRQKMETEDEYKDLGIQGVYQLQGGIDKYFRKFPNGGCWVGKNYTFDKRFAHAPPGLEEAQQDGEGKGKMVTSENLKKKLIPLSKCEACGKAWDKYRGKRRCPTCGVPSLICKECFEADKNGIKKLGKEIRCELCVKERITKKYQLKERMEREMSEYEIRKFGSTGNKKKQHTHITEGRIKGGTDTSDSLPSPNPDNVTRLFVSNLCIKSTTEETIVSTLLGATHVQWISDRKTGKFRGCAFVEMDTPGSASVAAGQSGSIMVAGRLLRAKLSPPGSKDVWPSPGATVL
;
A
#
# COMPACT_ATOMS: atom_id res chain seq x y z
N THR A 1 -13.17 -18.83 4.24
CA THR A 1 -12.44 -17.78 3.51
C THR A 1 -11.31 -18.32 2.66
N HIS A 2 -10.37 -19.07 3.22
CA HIS A 2 -9.25 -19.64 2.46
C HIS A 2 -9.71 -20.79 1.55
N ARG A 3 -9.26 -20.78 0.29
CA ARG A 3 -9.44 -21.88 -0.67
C ARG A 3 -8.08 -22.45 -1.05
N GLU A 4 -8.00 -23.77 -1.04
CA GLU A 4 -6.84 -24.48 -1.58
C GLU A 4 -6.69 -24.20 -3.08
N PRO A 5 -5.46 -24.24 -3.65
CA PRO A 5 -5.23 -23.87 -5.04
C PRO A 5 -6.14 -24.57 -6.06
N GLU A 6 -6.44 -25.85 -5.85
CA GLU A 6 -7.29 -26.67 -6.71
C GLU A 6 -8.75 -26.18 -6.74
N ASP A 7 -9.33 -25.90 -5.56
CA ASP A 7 -10.68 -25.33 -5.46
C ASP A 7 -10.72 -23.91 -6.03
N TYR A 8 -9.72 -23.08 -5.70
CA TYR A 8 -9.60 -21.73 -6.25
C TYR A 8 -9.52 -21.73 -7.78
N HIS A 9 -8.73 -22.64 -8.35
CA HIS A 9 -8.60 -22.83 -9.80
C HIS A 9 -9.95 -23.18 -10.43
N ALA A 10 -10.64 -24.19 -9.89
CA ALA A 10 -11.92 -24.64 -10.42
C ALA A 10 -12.98 -23.52 -10.40
N LYS A 11 -13.05 -22.74 -9.31
CA LYS A 11 -13.97 -21.60 -9.20
C LYS A 11 -13.70 -20.53 -10.25
N MET A 12 -12.43 -20.15 -10.40
CA MET A 12 -12.01 -19.14 -11.37
C MET A 12 -12.23 -19.57 -12.83
N GLU A 13 -12.11 -20.87 -13.11
CA GLU A 13 -12.28 -21.42 -14.46
C GLU A 13 -13.76 -21.63 -14.82
N LYS A 14 -14.62 -22.04 -13.86
CA LYS A 14 -15.95 -22.58 -14.18
C LYS A 14 -17.13 -21.72 -13.72
N GLU A 15 -16.94 -20.79 -12.79
CA GLU A 15 -18.05 -20.03 -12.21
C GLU A 15 -18.19 -18.64 -12.88
N GLU A 16 -19.23 -18.45 -13.70
CA GLU A 16 -19.53 -17.19 -14.44
C GLU A 16 -19.80 -16.00 -13.53
N ASN A 17 -20.32 -16.25 -12.33
CA ASN A 17 -20.70 -15.21 -11.39
C ASN A 17 -19.60 -14.89 -10.37
N THR A 18 -18.33 -15.03 -10.79
CA THR A 18 -17.16 -14.83 -9.94
C THR A 18 -16.28 -13.72 -10.49
N VAL A 19 -15.72 -12.92 -9.58
CA VAL A 19 -14.66 -11.96 -9.87
C VAL A 19 -13.38 -12.35 -9.15
N VAL A 20 -12.25 -12.15 -9.80
CA VAL A 20 -10.90 -12.40 -9.27
C VAL A 20 -10.18 -11.07 -9.10
N ILE A 21 -9.89 -10.68 -7.86
CA ILE A 21 -9.23 -9.41 -7.55
C ILE A 21 -7.74 -9.67 -7.26
N ASP A 22 -6.88 -9.02 -8.06
CA ASP A 22 -5.45 -8.96 -7.80
C ASP A 22 -5.14 -7.90 -6.74
N VAL A 23 -4.82 -8.32 -5.51
CA VAL A 23 -4.54 -7.39 -4.39
C VAL A 23 -3.08 -6.91 -4.42
N ARG A 24 -2.35 -7.18 -5.51
CA ARG A 24 -0.98 -6.71 -5.69
C ARG A 24 -0.93 -5.30 -6.25
N ASN A 25 0.26 -4.71 -6.25
CA ASN A 25 0.49 -3.45 -6.94
C ASN A 25 0.57 -3.71 -8.44
N ARG A 26 0.19 -2.74 -9.27
CA ARG A 26 0.18 -2.89 -10.72
C ARG A 26 1.50 -3.34 -11.31
N TYR A 27 2.64 -2.91 -10.76
CA TYR A 27 3.95 -3.35 -11.28
C TYR A 27 4.16 -4.87 -11.14
N GLU A 28 3.50 -5.51 -10.17
CA GLU A 28 3.51 -6.97 -10.01
C GLU A 28 2.56 -7.63 -11.04
N SER A 29 1.35 -7.10 -11.20
CA SER A 29 0.33 -7.57 -12.15
C SER A 29 0.69 -7.34 -13.62
N ALA A 30 1.53 -6.34 -13.89
CA ALA A 30 1.99 -5.99 -15.23
C ALA A 30 2.90 -7.06 -15.84
N ILE A 31 3.57 -7.88 -15.02
CA ILE A 31 4.51 -8.90 -15.49
C ILE A 31 3.96 -10.32 -15.37
N GLY A 32 2.90 -10.53 -14.60
CA GLY A 32 2.17 -11.79 -14.55
C GLY A 32 0.95 -11.68 -13.66
N ARG A 33 -0.12 -12.39 -14.01
CA ARG A 33 -1.43 -12.38 -13.34
C ARG A 33 -2.22 -13.63 -13.72
N PHE A 34 -3.36 -13.85 -13.07
CA PHE A 34 -4.30 -14.85 -13.56
C PHE A 34 -4.98 -14.38 -14.85
N ASP A 35 -5.16 -15.31 -15.78
CA ASP A 35 -6.03 -15.22 -16.95
C ASP A 35 -7.20 -16.19 -16.70
N PRO A 36 -8.22 -15.75 -15.94
CA PRO A 36 -9.36 -16.60 -15.58
C PRO A 36 -10.13 -17.01 -16.83
N GLY A 37 -10.67 -18.23 -16.83
CA GLY A 37 -11.47 -18.73 -17.96
C GLY A 37 -12.82 -18.03 -18.03
N THR A 38 -13.62 -18.21 -16.98
CA THR A 38 -15.02 -17.72 -16.96
C THR A 38 -15.20 -16.55 -15.98
N ALA A 39 -14.44 -16.52 -14.89
CA ALA A 39 -14.48 -15.39 -13.94
C ALA A 39 -13.88 -14.11 -14.54
N GLU A 40 -14.31 -12.94 -14.06
CA GLU A 40 -13.71 -11.65 -14.48
C GLU A 40 -12.48 -11.31 -13.63
N LEU A 41 -11.34 -11.02 -14.27
CA LEU A 41 -10.18 -10.46 -13.55
C LEU A 41 -10.35 -8.96 -13.34
N ILE A 42 -10.24 -8.55 -12.08
CA ILE A 42 -10.19 -7.15 -11.67
C ILE A 42 -8.78 -6.82 -11.19
N ASP A 43 -8.11 -5.93 -11.92
CA ASP A 43 -6.88 -5.27 -11.47
C ASP A 43 -7.21 -3.87 -10.92
N PRO A 44 -7.07 -3.63 -9.61
CA PRO A 44 -7.27 -2.32 -8.98
C PRO A 44 -6.33 -1.21 -9.46
N MET A 45 -5.29 -1.53 -10.24
CA MET A 45 -4.28 -0.61 -10.78
C MET A 45 -3.54 0.17 -9.67
N MET A 46 -3.33 -0.43 -8.50
CA MET A 46 -2.73 0.24 -7.33
C MET A 46 -1.24 0.54 -7.54
N ARG A 47 -0.78 1.75 -7.15
CA ARG A 47 0.66 2.01 -7.01
C ARG A 47 1.19 1.40 -5.71
N LYS A 48 0.36 1.44 -4.66
CA LYS A 48 0.62 0.87 -3.33
C LYS A 48 -0.61 0.12 -2.83
N SER A 49 -0.40 -0.98 -2.11
CA SER A 49 -1.49 -1.78 -1.53
C SER A 49 -2.34 -1.02 -0.52
N THR A 50 -1.84 0.08 0.04
CA THR A 50 -2.62 0.98 0.91
C THR A 50 -3.73 1.73 0.17
N GLU A 51 -3.74 1.72 -1.16
CA GLU A 51 -4.83 2.29 -1.97
C GLU A 51 -6.05 1.35 -2.06
N PHE A 52 -5.95 0.10 -1.59
CA PHE A 52 -7.03 -0.88 -1.69
C PHE A 52 -8.35 -0.42 -1.04
N PRO A 53 -8.37 0.15 0.19
CA PRO A 53 -9.62 0.62 0.81
C PRO A 53 -10.33 1.70 -0.01
N VAL A 54 -9.54 2.66 -0.51
CA VAL A 54 -10.02 3.75 -1.37
C VAL A 54 -10.58 3.21 -2.68
N TRP A 55 -9.88 2.24 -3.29
CA TRP A 55 -10.32 1.58 -4.51
C TRP A 55 -11.63 0.80 -4.29
N LEU A 56 -11.75 0.10 -3.16
CA LEU A 56 -12.92 -0.70 -2.82
C LEU A 56 -14.18 0.17 -2.68
N ASP A 57 -14.04 1.35 -2.08
CA ASP A 57 -15.13 2.31 -1.85
C ASP A 57 -15.55 3.16 -3.05
N ARG A 58 -14.99 2.88 -4.23
CA ARG A 58 -15.44 3.53 -5.45
C ARG A 58 -16.79 2.94 -5.90
N PRO A 59 -17.77 3.76 -6.31
CA PRO A 59 -19.06 3.27 -6.80
C PRO A 59 -18.92 2.25 -7.94
N GLU A 60 -18.00 2.50 -8.88
CA GLU A 60 -17.73 1.58 -9.99
C GLU A 60 -17.14 0.25 -9.54
N THR A 61 -16.40 0.23 -8.44
CA THR A 61 -15.87 -1.02 -7.87
C THR A 61 -17.00 -1.81 -7.24
N ARG A 62 -17.84 -1.16 -6.43
CA ARG A 62 -18.98 -1.81 -5.77
C ARG A 62 -19.93 -2.46 -6.77
N GLU A 63 -20.20 -1.77 -7.88
CA GLU A 63 -21.06 -2.32 -8.93
C GLU A 63 -20.47 -3.58 -9.56
N LYS A 64 -19.15 -3.64 -9.76
CA LYS A 64 -18.47 -4.86 -10.22
C LYS A 64 -18.56 -6.03 -9.23
N LEU A 65 -18.81 -5.77 -7.95
CA LEU A 65 -18.94 -6.81 -6.93
C LEU A 65 -20.40 -7.24 -6.73
N ARG A 66 -21.38 -6.51 -7.27
CA ARG A 66 -22.80 -6.75 -7.03
C ARG A 66 -23.21 -8.15 -7.49
N GLY A 67 -23.78 -8.91 -6.56
CA GLY A 67 -24.24 -10.27 -6.78
C GLY A 67 -23.13 -11.27 -7.02
N LYS A 68 -21.85 -10.89 -6.98
CA LYS A 68 -20.72 -11.74 -7.36
C LYS A 68 -20.15 -12.51 -6.17
N GLN A 69 -19.52 -13.64 -6.48
CA GLN A 69 -18.52 -14.24 -5.61
C GLN A 69 -17.16 -13.57 -5.84
N VAL A 70 -16.42 -13.27 -4.75
CA VAL A 70 -15.13 -12.59 -4.82
C VAL A 70 -13.99 -13.53 -4.45
N LEU A 71 -13.04 -13.72 -5.36
CA LEU A 71 -11.79 -14.43 -5.13
C LEU A 71 -10.64 -13.43 -5.09
N MET A 72 -9.80 -13.46 -4.06
CA MET A 72 -8.64 -12.58 -3.93
C MET A 72 -7.34 -13.35 -3.97
N TYR A 73 -6.29 -12.75 -4.55
CA TYR A 73 -4.94 -13.33 -4.49
C TYR A 73 -3.86 -12.26 -4.35
N CYS A 74 -2.72 -12.70 -3.83
CA CYS A 74 -1.46 -11.98 -3.87
C CYS A 74 -0.32 -13.00 -3.80
N THR A 75 0.94 -12.55 -3.78
CA THR A 75 2.13 -13.42 -3.83
C THR A 75 2.10 -14.54 -2.78
N GLY A 76 1.96 -14.17 -1.49
CA GLY A 76 2.01 -15.12 -0.36
C GLY A 76 0.80 -15.06 0.59
N GLY A 77 -0.30 -14.42 0.20
CA GLY A 77 -1.55 -14.36 0.99
C GLY A 77 -1.69 -13.18 1.97
N VAL A 78 -0.60 -12.61 2.49
CA VAL A 78 -0.65 -11.58 3.56
C VAL A 78 -1.54 -10.36 3.22
N ARG A 79 -1.49 -9.86 1.98
CA ARG A 79 -2.34 -8.72 1.56
C ARG A 79 -3.81 -9.12 1.47
N CYS A 80 -4.08 -10.38 1.09
CA CYS A 80 -5.44 -10.89 1.03
C CYS A 80 -6.08 -10.99 2.41
N GLU A 81 -5.31 -11.33 3.45
CA GLU A 81 -5.84 -11.38 4.82
C GLU A 81 -6.48 -10.04 5.21
N ARG A 82 -5.80 -8.92 4.92
CA ARG A 82 -6.31 -7.57 5.18
C ARG A 82 -7.45 -7.19 4.24
N ALA A 83 -7.29 -7.43 2.95
CA ALA A 83 -8.28 -7.05 1.93
C ALA A 83 -9.60 -7.80 2.10
N SER A 84 -9.55 -9.10 2.37
CA SER A 84 -10.73 -9.94 2.54
C SER A 84 -11.43 -9.64 3.87
N ALA A 85 -10.68 -9.36 4.94
CA ALA A 85 -11.25 -8.91 6.21
C ALA A 85 -11.94 -7.55 6.05
N LEU A 86 -11.33 -6.59 5.35
CA LEU A 86 -11.94 -5.28 5.10
C LEU A 86 -13.26 -5.41 4.32
N LEU A 87 -13.28 -6.19 3.23
CA LEU A 87 -14.51 -6.36 2.46
C LEU A 87 -15.62 -7.03 3.29
N ARG A 88 -15.30 -8.07 4.05
CA ARG A 88 -16.29 -8.71 4.95
C ARG A 88 -16.80 -7.74 6.01
N GLN A 89 -15.90 -6.99 6.65
CA GLN A 89 -16.28 -5.97 7.62
C GLN A 89 -17.26 -4.97 6.98
N LYS A 90 -16.95 -4.45 5.79
CA LYS A 90 -17.85 -3.53 5.08
C LYS A 90 -19.20 -4.17 4.76
N MET A 91 -19.22 -5.44 4.30
CA MET A 91 -20.45 -6.20 4.09
C MET A 91 -21.28 -6.37 5.37
N GLU A 92 -20.67 -6.34 6.56
CA GLU A 92 -21.36 -6.46 7.85
C GLU A 92 -21.80 -5.08 8.38
N THR A 93 -20.99 -4.04 8.21
CA THR A 93 -21.16 -2.74 8.86
C THR A 93 -21.77 -1.65 7.99
N GLU A 94 -21.73 -1.78 6.66
CA GLU A 94 -22.16 -0.73 5.72
C GLU A 94 -23.33 -1.23 4.86
N ASP A 95 -24.50 -0.56 4.94
CA ASP A 95 -25.71 -0.99 4.24
C ASP A 95 -25.52 -1.01 2.72
N GLU A 96 -24.75 -0.06 2.17
CA GLU A 96 -24.41 -0.02 0.75
C GLU A 96 -23.68 -1.29 0.28
N TYR A 97 -22.91 -1.96 1.16
CA TYR A 97 -22.24 -3.22 0.85
C TYR A 97 -23.12 -4.45 1.09
N LYS A 98 -24.04 -4.39 2.07
CA LYS A 98 -25.07 -5.42 2.27
C LYS A 98 -25.94 -5.55 1.02
N ASP A 99 -26.38 -4.42 0.48
CA ASP A 99 -27.23 -4.34 -0.71
C ASP A 99 -26.53 -4.79 -2.00
N LEU A 100 -25.21 -5.00 -1.98
CA LEU A 100 -24.50 -5.61 -3.10
C LEU A 100 -24.83 -7.09 -3.24
N GLY A 101 -25.26 -7.79 -2.19
CA GLY A 101 -25.54 -9.23 -2.27
C GLY A 101 -24.32 -10.07 -2.67
N ILE A 102 -23.12 -9.70 -2.21
CA ILE A 102 -21.88 -10.45 -2.47
C ILE A 102 -22.03 -11.87 -1.91
N GLN A 103 -21.92 -12.88 -2.77
CA GLN A 103 -22.22 -14.28 -2.45
C GLN A 103 -21.16 -14.93 -1.56
N GLY A 104 -19.95 -14.37 -1.54
CA GLY A 104 -18.88 -14.84 -0.66
C GLY A 104 -17.53 -14.21 -1.00
N VAL A 105 -16.68 -14.08 0.03
CA VAL A 105 -15.33 -13.52 -0.09
C VAL A 105 -14.31 -14.58 0.26
N TYR A 106 -13.48 -14.93 -0.71
CA TYR A 106 -12.50 -15.99 -0.62
C TYR A 106 -11.11 -15.53 -1.02
N GLN A 107 -10.08 -16.24 -0.56
CA GLN A 107 -8.70 -15.94 -0.91
C GLN A 107 -7.88 -17.20 -1.16
N LEU A 108 -6.93 -17.09 -2.07
CA LEU A 108 -6.00 -18.17 -2.40
C LEU A 108 -5.08 -18.47 -1.22
N GLN A 109 -5.21 -19.68 -0.67
CA GLN A 109 -4.43 -20.12 0.47
C GLN A 109 -2.96 -20.27 0.09
N GLY A 110 -2.08 -19.57 0.81
CA GLY A 110 -0.64 -19.55 0.53
C GLY A 110 -0.24 -18.80 -0.75
N GLY A 111 -1.18 -18.08 -1.37
CA GLY A 111 -0.93 -17.21 -2.53
C GLY A 111 -0.42 -17.93 -3.78
N ILE A 112 0.11 -17.12 -4.69
CA ILE A 112 0.67 -17.56 -5.98
C ILE A 112 1.76 -18.63 -5.79
N ASP A 113 2.58 -18.51 -4.73
CA ASP A 113 3.68 -19.45 -4.46
C ASP A 113 3.17 -20.87 -4.16
N LYS A 114 2.05 -21.01 -3.43
CA LYS A 114 1.42 -22.32 -3.23
C LYS A 114 0.74 -22.80 -4.52
N TYR A 115 0.11 -21.91 -5.27
CA TYR A 115 -0.53 -22.24 -6.55
C TYR A 115 0.47 -22.79 -7.57
N PHE A 116 1.66 -22.20 -7.73
CA PHE A 116 2.69 -22.70 -8.65
C PHE A 116 3.19 -24.10 -8.30
N ARG A 117 3.22 -24.46 -7.01
CA ARG A 117 3.56 -25.82 -6.57
C ARG A 117 2.50 -26.85 -6.95
N LYS A 118 1.23 -26.44 -7.01
CA LYS A 118 0.11 -27.30 -7.41
C LYS A 118 -0.10 -27.34 -8.92
N PHE A 119 0.17 -26.24 -9.60
CA PHE A 119 0.05 -26.08 -11.04
C PHE A 119 1.41 -25.69 -11.66
N PRO A 120 2.37 -26.63 -11.75
CA PRO A 120 3.72 -26.32 -12.27
C PRO A 120 3.70 -25.83 -13.72
N ASN A 121 2.70 -26.24 -14.51
CA ASN A 121 2.47 -25.78 -15.89
C ASN A 121 1.68 -24.46 -15.99
N GLY A 122 1.52 -23.78 -14.85
CA GLY A 122 0.90 -22.46 -14.73
C GLY A 122 -0.61 -22.45 -14.54
N GLY A 123 -1.37 -23.50 -14.85
CA GLY A 123 -2.84 -23.45 -14.68
C GLY A 123 -3.45 -22.24 -15.40
N CYS A 124 -4.21 -21.39 -14.72
CA CYS A 124 -4.71 -20.12 -15.29
C CYS A 124 -3.72 -18.95 -15.18
N TRP A 125 -2.49 -19.18 -14.72
CA TRP A 125 -1.48 -18.13 -14.60
C TRP A 125 -0.81 -17.83 -15.95
N VAL A 126 -0.61 -16.53 -16.22
CA VAL A 126 0.17 -16.03 -17.35
C VAL A 126 1.26 -15.07 -16.86
N GLY A 127 2.42 -15.11 -17.52
CA GLY A 127 3.59 -14.31 -17.22
C GLY A 127 4.38 -14.80 -15.99
N LYS A 128 5.01 -13.87 -15.29
CA LYS A 128 5.92 -14.11 -14.16
C LYS A 128 5.38 -13.51 -12.86
N ASN A 129 5.57 -14.21 -11.75
CA ASN A 129 5.28 -13.70 -10.42
C ASN A 129 6.41 -12.79 -9.94
N TYR A 130 6.11 -11.53 -9.63
CA TYR A 130 7.08 -10.60 -9.05
C TYR A 130 7.42 -11.00 -7.61
N THR A 131 8.72 -11.00 -7.26
CA THR A 131 9.20 -11.24 -5.90
C THR A 131 10.07 -10.08 -5.41
N PHE A 132 10.10 -9.89 -4.09
CA PHE A 132 10.85 -8.82 -3.44
C PHE A 132 12.29 -9.21 -3.08
N ASP A 133 12.75 -10.36 -3.56
CA ASP A 133 14.11 -10.86 -3.36
C ASP A 133 14.97 -10.69 -4.62
N LYS A 134 16.19 -11.24 -4.59
CA LYS A 134 17.17 -11.10 -5.67
C LYS A 134 16.72 -11.72 -7.01
N ARG A 135 15.70 -12.60 -7.00
CA ARG A 135 15.16 -13.21 -8.22
C ARG A 135 14.37 -12.20 -9.05
N PHE A 136 13.82 -11.16 -8.43
CA PHE A 136 12.90 -10.15 -9.00
C PHE A 136 11.58 -10.70 -9.53
N ALA A 137 11.60 -11.80 -10.28
CA ALA A 137 10.42 -12.53 -10.71
C ALA A 137 10.76 -13.98 -11.06
N HIS A 138 9.78 -14.87 -10.99
CA HIS A 138 9.89 -16.25 -11.46
C HIS A 138 8.59 -16.68 -12.13
N ALA A 139 8.66 -17.59 -13.09
CA ALA A 139 7.49 -18.22 -13.68
C ALA A 139 7.09 -19.47 -12.88
N PRO A 140 5.95 -20.11 -13.21
CA PRO A 140 5.66 -21.46 -12.75
C PRO A 140 6.82 -22.42 -13.09
N PRO A 141 7.27 -23.30 -12.16
CA PRO A 141 8.48 -24.11 -12.35
C PRO A 141 8.52 -24.92 -13.66
N GLY A 142 7.41 -25.58 -14.03
CA GLY A 142 7.32 -26.34 -15.26
C GLY A 142 7.37 -25.49 -16.53
N LEU A 143 7.07 -24.18 -16.43
CA LEU A 143 7.27 -23.22 -17.52
C LEU A 143 8.70 -22.66 -17.57
N GLU A 144 9.40 -22.58 -16.43
CA GLU A 144 10.81 -22.15 -16.39
C GLU A 144 11.75 -23.19 -16.98
N GLU A 145 11.55 -24.46 -16.63
CA GLU A 145 12.31 -25.60 -17.19
C GLU A 145 12.18 -25.65 -18.72
N ALA A 146 10.95 -25.51 -19.21
CA ALA A 146 10.62 -25.43 -20.63
C ALA A 146 11.30 -24.27 -21.40
N GLN A 147 11.71 -23.19 -20.72
CA GLN A 147 12.42 -22.06 -21.35
C GLN A 147 13.92 -22.30 -21.44
N GLN A 148 14.52 -23.02 -20.50
CA GLN A 148 15.97 -23.26 -20.45
C GLN A 148 16.41 -24.28 -21.52
N ASP A 149 15.55 -25.24 -21.85
CA ASP A 149 15.79 -26.21 -22.93
C ASP A 149 15.71 -25.60 -24.34
N GLY A 150 15.34 -24.31 -24.48
CA GLY A 150 15.27 -23.60 -25.75
C GLY A 150 16.60 -23.02 -26.25
N GLU A 151 17.61 -22.91 -25.38
CA GLU A 151 18.96 -22.41 -25.75
C GLU A 151 20.01 -23.53 -25.88
N GLY A 152 19.64 -24.78 -25.56
CA GLY A 152 20.45 -25.98 -25.76
C GLY A 152 19.74 -26.99 -26.67
N LYS A 153 20.47 -27.64 -27.58
CA LYS A 153 19.94 -28.71 -28.43
C LYS A 153 19.35 -29.84 -27.57
N GLY A 154 18.04 -29.86 -27.35
CA GLY A 154 17.35 -30.91 -26.58
C GLY A 154 15.83 -30.90 -26.78
N LYS A 155 15.28 -32.09 -27.01
CA LYS A 155 13.88 -32.46 -27.33
C LYS A 155 12.77 -31.40 -27.11
N MET A 156 12.19 -30.99 -28.24
CA MET A 156 11.01 -30.13 -28.35
C MET A 156 9.72 -30.88 -27.97
N VAL A 157 9.32 -30.85 -26.70
CA VAL A 157 7.92 -31.13 -26.30
C VAL A 157 7.46 -30.04 -25.34
N THR A 158 7.18 -28.86 -25.89
CA THR A 158 6.41 -27.83 -25.20
C THR A 158 5.23 -27.52 -26.10
N SER A 159 4.01 -27.83 -25.64
CA SER A 159 2.82 -27.48 -26.41
C SER A 159 2.82 -25.97 -26.64
N GLU A 160 2.44 -25.53 -27.84
CA GLU A 160 2.40 -24.13 -28.23
C GLU A 160 1.62 -23.26 -27.21
N ASN A 161 0.64 -23.88 -26.54
CA ASN A 161 -0.15 -23.30 -25.46
C ASN A 161 0.67 -22.94 -24.20
N LEU A 162 1.71 -23.71 -23.84
CA LEU A 162 2.57 -23.38 -22.69
C LEU A 162 3.50 -22.19 -23.00
N LYS A 163 4.00 -22.09 -24.25
CA LYS A 163 4.82 -20.94 -24.67
C LYS A 163 4.02 -19.63 -24.66
N LYS A 164 2.73 -19.68 -25.02
CA LYS A 164 1.83 -18.51 -24.98
C LYS A 164 1.71 -17.91 -23.58
N LYS A 165 1.78 -18.72 -22.52
CA LYS A 165 1.73 -18.23 -21.13
C LYS A 165 2.94 -17.41 -20.72
N LEU A 166 4.05 -17.48 -21.46
CA LEU A 166 5.28 -16.73 -21.14
C LEU A 166 5.47 -15.51 -22.05
N ILE A 167 4.49 -15.20 -22.90
CA ILE A 167 4.49 -13.96 -23.69
C ILE A 167 4.45 -12.78 -22.71
N PRO A 168 5.37 -11.80 -22.82
CA PRO A 168 5.36 -10.63 -21.97
C PRO A 168 4.00 -9.91 -22.02
N LEU A 169 3.37 -9.76 -20.85
CA LEU A 169 2.09 -9.05 -20.72
C LEU A 169 2.24 -7.52 -20.79
N SER A 170 3.47 -7.04 -20.66
CA SER A 170 3.81 -5.62 -20.60
C SER A 170 4.81 -5.27 -21.69
N LYS A 171 5.08 -3.97 -21.79
CA LYS A 171 5.95 -3.38 -22.81
C LYS A 171 6.94 -2.42 -22.18
N CYS A 172 8.05 -2.23 -22.88
CA CYS A 172 9.05 -1.24 -22.55
C CYS A 172 8.43 0.16 -22.59
N GLU A 173 8.53 0.91 -21.50
CA GLU A 173 8.02 2.28 -21.36
C GLU A 173 8.77 3.29 -22.24
N ALA A 174 9.94 2.91 -22.79
CA ALA A 174 10.78 3.77 -23.61
C ALA A 174 10.64 3.56 -25.13
N CYS A 175 10.23 2.36 -25.57
CA CYS A 175 10.14 2.02 -27.00
C CYS A 175 8.90 1.19 -27.39
N GLY A 176 8.09 0.73 -26.43
CA GLY A 176 6.88 -0.04 -26.70
C GLY A 176 7.08 -1.52 -27.04
N LYS A 177 8.32 -2.01 -27.16
CA LYS A 177 8.62 -3.44 -27.39
C LYS A 177 8.15 -4.31 -26.22
N ALA A 178 7.60 -5.49 -26.50
CA ALA A 178 7.17 -6.47 -25.49
C ALA A 178 8.30 -6.75 -24.47
N TRP A 179 7.99 -6.60 -23.19
CA TRP A 179 8.99 -6.65 -22.12
C TRP A 179 8.38 -6.78 -20.73
N ASP A 180 8.88 -7.72 -19.91
CA ASP A 180 8.33 -8.03 -18.58
C ASP A 180 9.41 -8.16 -17.47
N LYS A 181 10.65 -7.73 -17.73
CA LYS A 181 11.75 -7.84 -16.77
C LYS A 181 12.12 -6.48 -16.18
N TYR A 182 11.92 -6.29 -14.89
CA TYR A 182 12.49 -5.13 -14.20
C TYR A 182 14.01 -5.24 -14.16
N ARG A 183 14.70 -4.15 -14.52
CA ARG A 183 16.17 -4.09 -14.55
C ARG A 183 16.68 -2.87 -13.80
N GLY A 184 17.61 -3.11 -12.88
CA GLY A 184 18.16 -2.07 -12.01
C GLY A 184 17.12 -1.43 -11.10
N LYS A 185 17.46 -0.29 -10.51
CA LYS A 185 16.56 0.48 -9.64
C LYS A 185 15.76 1.55 -10.42
N ARG A 186 15.46 1.30 -11.70
CA ARG A 186 14.73 2.26 -12.54
C ARG A 186 13.30 2.42 -12.04
N ARG A 187 12.87 3.67 -11.93
CA ARG A 187 11.56 4.06 -11.42
C ARG A 187 10.99 5.15 -12.29
N CYS A 188 9.67 5.17 -12.39
CA CYS A 188 8.94 6.27 -13.00
C CYS A 188 9.32 7.58 -12.28
N PRO A 189 9.85 8.59 -12.99
CA PRO A 189 10.24 9.87 -12.40
C PRO A 189 9.09 10.62 -11.69
N THR A 190 7.84 10.32 -12.07
CA THR A 190 6.66 10.99 -11.53
C THR A 190 6.17 10.38 -10.23
N CYS A 191 6.04 9.05 -10.16
CA CYS A 191 5.39 8.36 -9.06
C CYS A 191 6.28 7.37 -8.31
N GLY A 192 7.49 7.08 -8.81
CA GLY A 192 8.44 6.17 -8.16
C GLY A 192 8.16 4.68 -8.28
N VAL A 193 7.10 4.26 -9.00
CA VAL A 193 6.84 2.82 -9.24
C VAL A 193 7.94 2.26 -10.15
N PRO A 194 8.31 0.97 -10.01
CA PRO A 194 9.26 0.32 -10.91
C PRO A 194 8.88 0.52 -12.38
N SER A 195 9.88 0.83 -13.21
CA SER A 195 9.70 1.07 -14.65
C SER A 195 10.20 -0.11 -15.47
N LEU A 196 9.43 -0.51 -16.48
CA LEU A 196 9.82 -1.55 -17.43
C LEU A 196 10.62 -0.95 -18.59
N ILE A 197 11.93 -1.18 -18.59
CA ILE A 197 12.83 -0.74 -19.67
C ILE A 197 13.52 -1.98 -20.26
N CYS A 198 13.39 -2.17 -21.58
CA CYS A 198 14.03 -3.28 -22.27
C CYS A 198 15.56 -3.19 -22.21
N LYS A 199 16.24 -4.32 -22.42
CA LYS A 199 17.70 -4.41 -22.40
C LYS A 199 18.34 -3.36 -23.31
N GLU A 200 17.88 -3.26 -24.56
CA GLU A 200 18.37 -2.33 -25.57
C GLU A 200 18.25 -0.87 -25.10
N CYS A 201 17.07 -0.44 -24.66
CA CYS A 201 16.87 0.93 -24.16
C CYS A 201 17.69 1.22 -22.89
N PHE A 202 17.83 0.23 -22.00
CA PHE A 202 18.62 0.38 -20.78
C PHE A 202 20.10 0.56 -21.09
N GLU A 203 20.65 -0.24 -22.00
CA GLU A 203 22.04 -0.17 -22.45
C GLU A 203 22.30 1.11 -23.24
N ALA A 204 21.37 1.51 -24.11
CA ALA A 204 21.45 2.78 -24.84
C ALA A 204 21.52 3.98 -23.89
N ASP A 205 20.78 3.97 -22.79
CA ASP A 205 20.85 5.03 -21.77
C ASP A 205 22.16 5.00 -20.98
N LYS A 206 22.58 3.80 -20.56
CA LYS A 206 23.83 3.62 -19.83
C LYS A 206 25.04 4.11 -20.65
N ASN A 207 25.03 3.87 -21.95
CA ASN A 207 26.10 4.23 -22.87
C ASN A 207 25.95 5.65 -23.45
N GLY A 208 24.92 6.40 -23.05
CA GLY A 208 24.70 7.78 -23.51
C GLY A 208 24.15 7.92 -24.94
N ILE A 209 23.79 6.81 -25.59
CA ILE A 209 23.20 6.78 -26.95
C ILE A 209 21.78 7.34 -26.95
N LYS A 210 20.99 7.04 -25.92
CA LYS A 210 19.62 7.56 -25.74
C LYS A 210 19.37 7.91 -24.29
N LYS A 211 19.27 9.20 -23.97
CA LYS A 211 19.04 9.64 -22.60
C LYS A 211 17.59 9.40 -22.17
N LEU A 212 17.36 8.42 -21.30
CA LEU A 212 16.06 8.15 -20.69
C LEU A 212 15.91 9.03 -19.44
N GLY A 213 15.19 10.12 -19.59
CA GLY A 213 15.04 11.17 -18.60
C GLY A 213 13.64 11.27 -18.00
N LYS A 214 13.17 12.51 -17.88
CA LYS A 214 11.89 12.87 -17.27
C LYS A 214 10.69 12.58 -18.16
N GLU A 215 10.86 11.97 -19.33
CA GLU A 215 9.81 11.63 -20.29
C GLU A 215 9.27 10.20 -20.08
N ILE A 216 10.06 9.32 -19.47
CA ILE A 216 9.61 7.95 -19.16
C ILE A 216 8.45 7.98 -18.18
N ARG A 217 7.38 7.24 -18.50
CA ARG A 217 6.19 7.15 -17.65
C ARG A 217 5.76 5.70 -17.54
N CYS A 218 5.48 5.29 -16.30
CA CYS A 218 4.79 4.03 -16.07
C CYS A 218 3.36 4.08 -16.63
N GLU A 219 2.82 2.90 -16.92
CA GLU A 219 1.46 2.71 -17.43
C GLU A 219 0.40 3.45 -16.61
N LEU A 220 0.52 3.43 -15.28
CA LEU A 220 -0.41 4.12 -14.39
C LEU A 220 -0.41 5.63 -14.62
N CYS A 221 0.77 6.26 -14.72
CA CYS A 221 0.86 7.70 -14.99
C CYS A 221 0.32 8.07 -16.37
N VAL A 222 0.54 7.21 -17.37
CA VAL A 222 -0.02 7.41 -18.72
C VAL A 222 -1.55 7.33 -18.66
N LYS A 223 -2.10 6.28 -18.05
CA LYS A 223 -3.55 6.04 -17.96
C LYS A 223 -4.27 7.16 -17.19
N GLU A 224 -3.68 7.63 -16.09
CA GLU A 224 -4.22 8.69 -15.25
C GLU A 224 -3.88 10.11 -15.75
N ARG A 225 -3.16 10.24 -16.88
CA ARG A 225 -2.67 11.52 -17.42
C ARG A 225 -1.84 12.34 -16.41
N ILE A 226 -1.12 11.67 -15.52
CA ILE A 226 -0.25 12.28 -14.50
C ILE A 226 1.14 12.47 -15.11
N THR A 227 1.52 13.73 -15.32
CA THR A 227 2.83 14.10 -15.86
C THR A 227 3.79 14.61 -14.79
N LYS A 228 3.26 15.18 -13.70
CA LYS A 228 4.01 15.84 -12.62
C LYS A 228 3.63 15.25 -11.25
N LYS A 229 4.58 15.29 -10.31
CA LYS A 229 4.42 14.68 -8.98
C LYS A 229 3.29 15.30 -8.15
N TYR A 230 3.04 16.61 -8.28
CA TYR A 230 1.96 17.28 -7.53
C TYR A 230 0.58 16.78 -7.97
N GLN A 231 0.38 16.48 -9.27
CA GLN A 231 -0.91 15.95 -9.78
C GLN A 231 -1.25 14.60 -9.12
N LEU A 232 -0.22 13.78 -8.86
CA LEU A 232 -0.41 12.53 -8.11
C LEU A 232 -0.77 12.81 -6.65
N LYS A 233 -0.10 13.78 -6.02
CA LYS A 233 -0.39 14.18 -4.64
C LYS A 233 -1.83 14.67 -4.51
N GLU A 234 -2.27 15.58 -5.37
CA GLU A 234 -3.65 16.09 -5.42
C GLU A 234 -4.67 14.97 -5.66
N ARG A 235 -4.40 14.04 -6.60
CA ARG A 235 -5.25 12.87 -6.85
C ARG A 235 -5.39 12.01 -5.58
N MET A 236 -4.29 11.73 -4.90
CA MET A 236 -4.30 10.91 -3.69
C MET A 236 -5.02 11.61 -2.52
N GLU A 237 -4.77 12.90 -2.33
CA GLU A 237 -5.42 13.69 -1.27
C GLU A 237 -6.94 13.78 -1.49
N ARG A 238 -7.37 14.02 -2.72
CA ARG A 238 -8.80 14.06 -3.08
C ARG A 238 -9.47 12.71 -2.83
N GLU A 239 -8.89 11.61 -3.31
CA GLU A 239 -9.48 10.28 -3.12
C GLU A 239 -9.52 9.84 -1.65
N MET A 240 -8.48 10.18 -0.86
CA MET A 240 -8.47 9.93 0.58
C MET A 240 -9.53 10.76 1.30
N SER A 241 -9.68 12.04 0.94
CA SER A 241 -10.71 12.91 1.52
C SER A 241 -12.12 12.40 1.18
N GLU A 242 -12.37 11.98 -0.06
CA GLU A 242 -13.64 11.37 -0.47
C GLU A 242 -13.93 10.08 0.32
N TYR A 243 -12.92 9.23 0.51
CA TYR A 243 -13.03 8.01 1.32
C TYR A 243 -13.34 8.30 2.79
N GLU A 244 -12.64 9.26 3.40
CA GLU A 244 -12.87 9.67 4.78
C GLU A 244 -14.25 10.31 4.97
N ILE A 245 -14.69 11.16 4.04
CA ILE A 245 -16.04 11.75 4.05
C ILE A 245 -17.10 10.64 3.97
N ARG A 246 -16.93 9.61 3.15
CA ARG A 246 -17.89 8.49 3.12
C ARG A 246 -17.86 7.69 4.41
N LYS A 247 -16.67 7.39 4.92
CA LYS A 247 -16.49 6.53 6.09
C LYS A 247 -16.94 7.19 7.39
N PHE A 248 -16.74 8.50 7.54
CA PHE A 248 -16.97 9.23 8.79
C PHE A 248 -18.00 10.36 8.66
N GLY A 249 -18.40 10.76 7.45
CA GLY A 249 -19.31 11.89 7.21
C GLY A 249 -20.80 11.58 7.30
N SER A 250 -21.20 10.33 7.57
CA SER A 250 -22.60 9.97 7.85
C SER A 250 -23.06 10.31 9.28
N THR A 251 -22.22 10.94 10.10
CA THR A 251 -22.66 11.57 11.36
C THR A 251 -22.76 13.09 11.17
N GLY A 252 -23.99 13.58 10.96
CA GLY A 252 -24.33 15.00 11.15
C GLY A 252 -24.54 15.80 9.88
N ASN A 253 -25.80 15.85 9.46
CA ASN A 253 -26.31 16.87 8.56
C ASN A 253 -26.15 18.27 9.20
N LYS A 254 -25.07 19.00 8.87
CA LYS A 254 -25.02 20.46 9.00
C LYS A 254 -24.41 21.05 7.72
N LYS A 255 -25.27 21.73 6.97
CA LYS A 255 -24.94 22.58 5.80
C LYS A 255 -23.66 23.39 6.06
N LYS A 256 -22.60 23.15 5.29
CA LYS A 256 -21.49 24.11 5.13
C LYS A 256 -21.92 25.15 4.10
N GLN A 257 -22.36 26.32 4.58
CA GLN A 257 -22.26 27.54 3.77
C GLN A 257 -20.81 28.01 3.79
N HIS A 258 -20.32 28.36 2.60
CA HIS A 258 -19.08 29.11 2.41
C HIS A 258 -19.18 30.46 3.13
N THR A 259 -18.30 30.72 4.12
CA THR A 259 -17.94 32.08 4.50
C THR A 259 -16.48 32.17 4.91
N HIS A 260 -15.89 33.30 4.51
CA HIS A 260 -14.53 33.75 4.74
C HIS A 260 -14.10 33.80 6.22
N ILE A 261 -12.77 33.78 6.38
CA ILE A 261 -11.93 33.98 7.55
C ILE A 261 -12.44 35.11 8.48
N THR A 262 -12.57 34.82 9.78
CA THR A 262 -12.19 35.70 10.90
C THR A 262 -12.05 34.89 12.20
N GLU A 263 -11.14 35.35 13.07
CA GLU A 263 -10.68 34.76 14.33
C GLU A 263 -11.79 34.53 15.38
N GLY A 264 -11.64 33.50 16.23
CA GLY A 264 -12.38 33.42 17.49
C GLY A 264 -12.65 32.02 18.07
N ARG A 265 -11.85 31.67 19.08
CA ARG A 265 -12.22 30.98 20.35
C ARG A 265 -12.82 29.56 20.33
N ILE A 266 -12.00 28.66 20.87
CA ILE A 266 -12.18 27.25 21.26
C ILE A 266 -13.48 26.96 22.03
N LYS A 267 -14.20 25.87 21.66
CA LYS A 267 -14.87 24.92 22.59
C LYS A 267 -15.07 23.52 21.96
N GLY A 268 -14.32 22.56 22.52
CA GLY A 268 -14.60 21.13 22.80
C GLY A 268 -15.44 20.22 21.88
N GLY A 269 -14.86 19.04 21.58
CA GLY A 269 -15.60 17.83 21.19
C GLY A 269 -14.79 16.90 20.26
N THR A 270 -13.98 16.01 20.83
CA THR A 270 -13.09 15.04 20.14
C THR A 270 -13.75 13.67 20.06
N ASP A 271 -13.79 13.05 18.87
CA ASP A 271 -13.93 11.60 18.70
C ASP A 271 -12.69 11.06 17.97
N THR A 272 -11.96 10.18 18.65
CA THR A 272 -10.65 9.67 18.27
C THR A 272 -10.74 8.44 17.39
N SER A 273 -9.92 8.40 16.33
CA SER A 273 -9.78 7.29 15.39
C SER A 273 -9.11 6.06 16.03
N ASP A 274 -9.74 4.90 15.91
CA ASP A 274 -9.26 3.60 16.39
C ASP A 274 -7.96 3.13 15.70
N SER A 275 -6.86 3.28 16.42
CA SER A 275 -5.64 2.50 16.25
C SER A 275 -5.37 1.77 17.57
N LEU A 276 -5.10 0.46 17.52
CA LEU A 276 -4.89 -0.34 18.72
C LEU A 276 -3.78 0.26 19.60
N PRO A 277 -4.05 0.59 20.87
CA PRO A 277 -3.05 1.11 21.80
C PRO A 277 -1.87 0.13 21.96
N SER A 278 -0.65 0.66 22.06
CA SER A 278 0.51 -0.16 22.43
C SER A 278 0.37 -0.61 23.89
N PRO A 279 0.63 -1.88 24.24
CA PRO A 279 0.62 -2.31 25.64
C PRO A 279 1.44 -1.35 26.53
N ASN A 280 0.80 -0.83 27.58
CA ASN A 280 1.39 0.11 28.54
C ASN A 280 1.16 -0.39 29.98
N PRO A 281 1.75 -1.54 30.36
CA PRO A 281 1.49 -2.18 31.65
C PRO A 281 1.96 -1.33 32.85
N ASP A 282 2.92 -0.43 32.63
CA ASP A 282 3.54 0.40 33.68
C ASP A 282 2.93 1.81 33.78
N ASN A 283 1.76 2.04 33.15
CA ASN A 283 1.07 3.34 33.13
C ASN A 283 1.96 4.53 32.75
N VAL A 284 2.87 4.33 31.79
CA VAL A 284 3.86 5.33 31.37
C VAL A 284 3.17 6.45 30.59
N THR A 285 3.35 7.71 31.01
CA THR A 285 2.87 8.91 30.32
C THR A 285 3.93 9.54 29.41
N ARG A 286 5.21 9.26 29.65
CA ARG A 286 6.35 9.83 28.91
C ARG A 286 6.67 9.05 27.63
N LEU A 287 6.79 9.77 26.52
CA LEU A 287 7.23 9.25 25.23
C LEU A 287 8.63 9.71 24.89
N PHE A 288 9.40 8.84 24.25
CA PHE A 288 10.55 9.24 23.44
C PHE A 288 10.14 9.31 21.98
N VAL A 289 10.30 10.49 21.39
CA VAL A 289 9.91 10.81 20.02
C VAL A 289 11.16 11.06 19.19
N SER A 290 11.24 10.45 18.00
CA SER A 290 12.38 10.56 17.10
C SER A 290 11.97 10.67 15.64
N ASN A 291 12.97 10.92 14.78
CA ASN A 291 12.79 11.21 13.35
C ASN A 291 12.10 12.57 13.09
N LEU A 292 12.24 13.51 14.01
CA LEU A 292 11.71 14.86 13.87
C LEU A 292 12.51 15.65 12.82
N CYS A 293 11.83 16.57 12.12
CA CYS A 293 12.49 17.45 11.17
C CYS A 293 13.19 18.58 11.92
N ILE A 294 14.53 18.64 11.83
CA ILE A 294 15.33 19.62 12.58
C ILE A 294 14.97 21.08 12.26
N LYS A 295 14.51 21.36 11.03
CA LYS A 295 14.26 22.73 10.56
C LYS A 295 12.83 23.21 10.76
N SER A 296 11.87 22.31 10.98
CA SER A 296 10.44 22.63 10.85
C SER A 296 9.56 21.95 11.89
N THR A 297 10.13 21.21 12.83
CA THR A 297 9.38 20.70 13.98
C THR A 297 9.39 21.75 15.07
N THR A 298 8.22 22.20 15.48
CA THR A 298 7.99 23.13 16.59
C THR A 298 7.06 22.48 17.62
N GLU A 299 6.86 23.14 18.76
CA GLU A 299 5.96 22.68 19.80
C GLU A 299 4.51 22.57 19.29
N GLU A 300 4.05 23.54 18.49
CA GLU A 300 2.71 23.53 17.89
C GLU A 300 2.52 22.32 16.96
N THR A 301 3.56 21.94 16.21
CA THR A 301 3.51 20.75 15.36
C THR A 301 3.45 19.45 16.18
N ILE A 302 4.00 19.43 17.39
CA ILE A 302 3.90 18.28 18.29
C ILE A 302 2.52 18.22 18.92
N VAL A 303 1.99 19.33 19.47
CA VAL A 303 0.67 19.39 20.11
C VAL A 303 -0.45 19.07 19.13
N SER A 304 -0.39 19.62 17.90
CA SER A 304 -1.39 19.35 16.87
C SER A 304 -1.40 17.90 16.38
N THR A 305 -0.32 17.15 16.64
CA THR A 305 -0.16 15.80 16.11
C THR A 305 -0.25 14.72 17.20
N LEU A 306 0.31 14.97 18.38
CA LEU A 306 0.24 14.11 19.55
C LEU A 306 -0.84 14.66 20.49
N LEU A 307 -2.09 14.25 20.25
CA LEU A 307 -3.23 14.66 21.07
C LEU A 307 -2.99 14.25 22.54
N GLY A 308 -3.06 15.23 23.44
CA GLY A 308 -2.78 15.05 24.86
C GLY A 308 -1.33 15.33 25.27
N ALA A 309 -0.45 15.82 24.37
CA ALA A 309 0.88 16.27 24.77
C ALA A 309 0.80 17.51 25.68
N THR A 310 1.47 17.46 26.84
CA THR A 310 1.48 18.54 27.86
C THR A 310 2.84 19.21 28.02
N HIS A 311 3.94 18.49 27.77
CA HIS A 311 5.30 19.04 27.86
C HIS A 311 6.18 18.47 26.75
N VAL A 312 7.10 19.28 26.21
CA VAL A 312 8.16 18.81 25.30
C VAL A 312 9.53 19.16 25.86
N GLN A 313 10.42 18.18 25.88
CA GLN A 313 11.84 18.36 26.16
C GLN A 313 12.66 17.98 24.93
N TRP A 314 13.17 19.00 24.23
CA TRP A 314 14.03 18.82 23.06
C TRP A 314 15.39 18.25 23.44
N ILE A 315 15.87 17.26 22.68
CA ILE A 315 17.22 16.71 22.89
C ILE A 315 18.17 17.40 21.93
N SER A 316 19.10 18.16 22.51
CA SER A 316 20.17 18.84 21.80
C SER A 316 21.53 18.24 22.15
N ASP A 317 22.50 18.40 21.24
CA ASP A 317 23.88 18.01 21.48
C ASP A 317 24.52 18.90 22.56
N ARG A 318 25.15 18.29 23.57
CA ARG A 318 25.70 19.01 24.74
C ARG A 318 26.86 19.94 24.42
N LYS A 319 27.60 19.70 23.34
CA LYS A 319 28.77 20.51 22.96
C LYS A 319 28.39 21.64 22.00
N THR A 320 27.41 21.39 21.13
CA THR A 320 27.06 22.29 20.02
C THR A 320 25.71 22.98 20.17
N GLY A 321 24.87 22.55 21.13
CA GLY A 321 23.51 23.06 21.34
C GLY A 321 22.52 22.72 20.23
N LYS A 322 22.96 22.02 19.17
CA LYS A 322 22.12 21.72 18.00
C LYS A 322 21.12 20.61 18.30
N PHE A 323 19.87 20.85 17.90
CA PHE A 323 18.77 19.91 18.02
C PHE A 323 19.05 18.60 17.25
N ARG A 324 18.83 17.44 17.89
CA ARG A 324 19.14 16.11 17.34
C ARG A 324 17.99 15.44 16.60
N GLY A 325 16.85 16.11 16.45
CA GLY A 325 15.68 15.51 15.80
C GLY A 325 14.96 14.48 16.67
N CYS A 326 15.11 14.57 18.00
CA CYS A 326 14.40 13.75 18.98
C CYS A 326 14.07 14.56 20.24
N ALA A 327 12.99 14.18 20.91
CA ALA A 327 12.49 14.85 22.11
C ALA A 327 11.86 13.83 23.06
N PHE A 328 11.75 14.19 24.33
CA PHE A 328 10.79 13.56 25.23
C PHE A 328 9.50 14.37 25.24
N VAL A 329 8.36 13.70 25.24
CA VAL A 329 7.03 14.32 25.27
C VAL A 329 6.25 13.73 26.44
N GLU A 330 5.71 14.57 27.31
CA GLU A 330 4.77 14.15 28.34
C GLU A 330 3.36 14.16 27.79
N MET A 331 2.61 13.10 28.06
CA MET A 331 1.20 13.00 27.69
C MET A 331 0.32 13.15 28.94
N ASP A 332 -0.90 13.66 28.76
CA ASP A 332 -1.88 13.89 29.81
C ASP A 332 -2.34 12.62 30.52
N THR A 333 -2.33 11.48 29.82
CA THR A 333 -2.80 10.19 30.31
C THR A 333 -1.95 9.03 29.76
N PRO A 334 -1.83 7.90 30.50
CA PRO A 334 -1.19 6.69 29.97
C PRO A 334 -1.86 6.15 28.71
N GLY A 335 -3.16 6.40 28.54
CA GLY A 335 -3.94 6.04 27.37
C GLY A 335 -3.51 6.82 26.12
N SER A 336 -3.39 8.15 26.21
CA SER A 336 -2.91 8.97 25.09
C SER A 336 -1.46 8.64 24.72
N ALA A 337 -0.60 8.35 25.71
CA ALA A 337 0.75 7.83 25.47
C ALA A 337 0.75 6.48 24.74
N SER A 338 -0.11 5.56 25.15
CA SER A 338 -0.26 4.24 24.55
C SER A 338 -0.75 4.32 23.09
N VAL A 339 -1.70 5.21 22.80
CA VAL A 339 -2.19 5.47 21.44
C VAL A 339 -1.08 6.06 20.57
N ALA A 340 -0.39 7.10 21.05
CA ALA A 340 0.71 7.73 20.32
C ALA A 340 1.86 6.75 20.03
N ALA A 341 2.19 5.87 20.98
CA ALA A 341 3.18 4.81 20.78
C ALA A 341 2.67 3.74 19.78
N GLY A 342 1.40 3.38 19.83
CA GLY A 342 0.77 2.44 18.89
C GLY A 342 0.76 2.93 17.45
N GLN A 343 0.75 4.25 17.25
CA GLN A 343 0.79 4.90 15.93
C GLN A 343 2.22 5.24 15.46
N SER A 344 3.26 4.73 16.13
CA SER A 344 4.66 4.94 15.76
C SER A 344 4.93 4.58 14.30
N GLY A 345 5.57 5.47 13.56
CA GLY A 345 5.84 5.33 12.12
C GLY A 345 4.63 5.59 11.22
N SER A 346 3.47 5.94 11.78
CA SER A 346 2.26 6.31 11.04
C SER A 346 1.90 7.79 11.22
N ILE A 347 2.32 8.39 12.33
CA ILE A 347 2.13 9.80 12.64
C ILE A 347 3.05 10.68 11.78
N MET A 348 2.52 11.70 11.10
CA MET A 348 3.32 12.60 10.27
C MET A 348 3.51 13.96 10.95
N VAL A 349 4.77 14.33 11.24
CA VAL A 349 5.13 15.64 11.80
C VAL A 349 6.10 16.32 10.86
N ALA A 350 5.73 17.53 10.40
CA ALA A 350 6.55 18.37 9.53
C ALA A 350 7.16 17.61 8.33
N GLY A 351 6.36 16.75 7.69
CA GLY A 351 6.75 15.96 6.52
C GLY A 351 7.58 14.70 6.79
N ARG A 352 7.74 14.29 8.07
CA ARG A 352 8.43 13.06 8.47
C ARG A 352 7.52 12.15 9.29
N LEU A 353 7.68 10.84 9.11
CA LEU A 353 7.00 9.85 9.94
C LEU A 353 7.67 9.78 11.31
N LEU A 354 6.95 10.26 12.32
CA LEU A 354 7.37 10.30 13.70
C LEU A 354 7.47 8.89 14.26
N ARG A 355 8.53 8.62 15.03
CA ARG A 355 8.70 7.37 15.77
C ARG A 355 8.54 7.66 17.26
N ALA A 356 7.46 7.17 17.85
CA ALA A 356 7.18 7.26 19.28
C ALA A 356 7.44 5.90 19.95
N LYS A 357 7.92 5.93 21.18
CA LYS A 357 7.99 4.78 22.07
C LYS A 357 7.75 5.22 23.51
N LEU A 358 7.07 4.39 24.31
CA LEU A 358 6.97 4.58 25.75
C LEU A 358 8.38 4.62 26.35
N SER A 359 8.64 5.59 27.21
CA SER A 359 9.96 5.82 27.80
C SER A 359 9.80 6.31 29.24
N PRO A 360 9.69 5.40 30.23
CA PRO A 360 9.57 5.82 31.63
C PRO A 360 10.78 6.66 32.06
N PRO A 361 10.60 7.65 32.94
CA PRO A 361 11.71 8.39 33.52
C PRO A 361 12.62 7.46 34.32
N GLY A 362 13.94 7.68 34.23
CA GLY A 362 14.90 6.96 35.06
C GLY A 362 14.72 7.31 36.55
N SER A 363 15.16 6.44 37.46
CA SER A 363 15.04 6.64 38.91
C SER A 363 15.76 7.88 39.46
N LYS A 364 16.58 8.55 38.65
CA LYS A 364 17.28 9.80 38.97
C LYS A 364 16.83 10.99 38.09
N ASP A 365 15.87 10.78 37.21
CA ASP A 365 15.34 11.84 36.33
C ASP A 365 14.30 12.66 37.10
N VAL A 366 14.48 13.99 37.14
CA VAL A 366 13.40 14.90 37.53
C VAL A 366 12.55 15.15 36.29
N TRP A 367 11.28 14.74 36.33
CA TRP A 367 10.36 14.82 35.20
C TRP A 367 8.98 15.37 35.61
N PRO A 368 8.39 16.33 34.85
CA PRO A 368 9.00 17.04 33.73
C PRO A 368 10.24 17.85 34.17
N SER A 369 11.24 17.95 33.30
CA SER A 369 12.50 18.59 33.66
C SER A 369 12.30 20.09 33.97
N PRO A 370 12.99 20.68 34.97
CA PRO A 370 12.98 22.12 35.18
C PRO A 370 13.37 22.85 33.88
N GLY A 371 12.46 23.69 33.35
CA GLY A 371 12.63 24.36 32.05
C GLY A 371 11.98 23.65 30.85
N ALA A 372 11.22 22.57 31.06
CA ALA A 372 10.30 22.06 30.04
C ALA A 372 9.21 23.09 29.76
N THR A 373 8.92 23.34 28.48
CA THR A 373 7.81 24.22 28.09
C THR A 373 6.50 23.50 28.42
N VAL A 374 5.62 24.17 29.15
CA VAL A 374 4.23 23.75 29.34
C VAL A 374 3.48 24.15 28.07
N LEU A 375 2.87 23.16 27.41
CA LEU A 375 2.23 23.29 26.11
C LEU A 375 0.81 23.86 26.19
#